data_AF-A0AAP5KTX2-F1
#
_entry.id   AF-A0AAP5KTX2-F1
#
_cell.length_a   1.000
_cell.length_b   1.000
_cell.length_c   1.000
_cell.angle_alpha   90.00
_cell.angle_beta   90.00
_cell.angle_gamma   90.00
#
_symmetry.space_group_name_H-M   'P 1'
#
loop_
_entity.id
_entity.type
_entity.pdbx_description
1 polymer ?
#
loop_
_entity_poly.entity_id
_entity_poly.type
_entity_poly.pdbx_seq_one_letter_code
_entity_poly.pdbx_strand_id
1 'polypeptide(L)'
;MFILEKKTEPEQQMWDHIKRQYQGEKVAVVSVKKQLPQTFLRNKQVIFYESLTEASLLAEGKQFLARFAKNYTAFVFYLDCSADVAEQLIDSGRSLGVRVTVTVTEKAA
;
A
#
# COMPACT_ATOMS: atom_id res chain seq x y z
N MET A 1 -5.16 0.24 -12.60
CA MET A 1 -4.79 1.35 -11.71
C MET A 1 -5.99 1.59 -10.80
N PHE A 2 -5.84 1.54 -9.48
CA PHE A 2 -6.93 1.83 -8.55
C PHE A 2 -6.52 3.04 -7.72
N ILE A 3 -7.26 4.12 -7.88
CA ILE A 3 -6.97 5.43 -7.29
C ILE A 3 -8.00 5.64 -6.20
N LEU A 4 -7.57 5.69 -4.94
CA LEU A 4 -8.46 6.01 -3.82
C LEU A 4 -8.53 7.53 -3.70
N GLU A 5 -9.61 8.13 -4.21
CA GLU A 5 -9.92 9.53 -3.94
C GLU A 5 -10.11 9.70 -2.42
N LYS A 6 -9.37 10.63 -1.82
CA LYS A 6 -9.46 11.00 -0.41
C LYS A 6 -10.80 11.71 -0.14
N LYS A 7 -11.92 10.99 -0.23
CA LYS A 7 -13.22 11.38 0.35
C LYS A 7 -13.21 11.02 1.83
N THR A 8 -14.13 11.62 2.57
CA THR A 8 -14.26 11.80 4.03
C THR A 8 -13.82 10.64 4.96
N GLU A 9 -13.67 9.40 4.47
CA GLU A 9 -13.20 8.23 5.22
C GLU A 9 -12.26 7.32 4.37
N PRO A 10 -11.02 7.75 4.08
CA PRO A 10 -10.12 7.03 3.16
C PRO A 10 -9.64 5.68 3.73
N GLU A 11 -9.68 5.54 5.04
CA GLU A 11 -9.40 4.30 5.77
C GLU A 11 -10.41 3.20 5.48
N GLN A 12 -11.68 3.58 5.37
CA GLN A 12 -12.79 2.67 5.12
C GLN A 12 -12.77 2.19 3.67
N GLN A 13 -12.47 3.08 2.72
CA GLN A 13 -12.27 2.70 1.33
C GLN A 13 -11.09 1.73 1.14
N MET A 14 -9.98 1.98 1.83
CA MET A 14 -8.84 1.04 1.83
C MET A 14 -9.27 -0.33 2.36
N TRP A 15 -10.04 -0.36 3.46
CA TRP A 15 -10.54 -1.62 3.99
C TRP A 15 -11.52 -2.32 3.06
N ASP A 16 -12.45 -1.60 2.46
CA ASP A 16 -13.37 -2.18 1.49
C ASP A 16 -12.63 -2.72 0.28
N HIS A 17 -11.59 -2.03 -0.18
CA HIS A 17 -10.70 -2.53 -1.21
C HIS A 17 -10.01 -3.83 -0.78
N ILE A 18 -9.43 -3.86 0.43
CA ILE A 18 -8.76 -5.06 0.96
C ILE A 18 -9.74 -6.23 1.09
N LYS A 19 -10.94 -5.99 1.64
CA LYS A 19 -11.99 -7.01 1.76
C LYS A 19 -12.45 -7.54 0.41
N ARG A 20 -12.59 -6.68 -0.60
CA ARG A 20 -13.09 -7.07 -1.93
C ARG A 20 -12.03 -7.77 -2.78
N GLN A 21 -10.78 -7.30 -2.73
CA GLN A 21 -9.73 -7.73 -3.65
C GLN A 21 -8.80 -8.79 -3.07
N TYR A 22 -8.67 -8.84 -1.74
CA TYR A 22 -7.64 -9.63 -1.07
C TYR A 22 -8.23 -10.56 0.01
N GLN A 23 -9.49 -10.98 -0.14
CA GLN A 23 -10.14 -11.89 0.80
C GLN A 23 -9.40 -13.24 0.89
N GLY A 24 -8.91 -13.59 2.08
CA GLY A 24 -8.15 -14.83 2.32
C GLY A 24 -6.65 -14.75 1.98
N GLU A 25 -6.18 -13.59 1.51
CA GLU A 25 -4.77 -13.34 1.20
C GLU A 25 -4.01 -12.78 2.41
N LYS A 26 -2.69 -13.00 2.45
CA LYS A 26 -1.81 -12.33 3.43
C LYS A 26 -1.38 -11.00 2.84
N VAL A 27 -1.93 -9.92 3.38
CA VAL A 27 -1.74 -8.57 2.86
C VAL A 27 -0.85 -7.77 3.80
N ALA A 28 0.14 -7.06 3.24
CA ALA A 28 0.89 -6.04 3.97
C ALA A 28 0.41 -4.65 3.54
N VAL A 29 -0.08 -3.85 4.49
CA VAL A 29 -0.40 -2.44 4.27
C VAL A 29 0.79 -1.62 4.74
N VAL A 30 1.29 -0.74 3.87
CA VAL A 30 2.50 0.05 4.12
C VAL A 30 2.16 1.52 3.97
N SER A 31 2.57 2.35 4.92
CA SER A 31 2.41 3.81 4.83
C SER A 31 3.67 4.56 5.25
N VAL A 32 3.63 5.88 5.05
CA VAL A 32 4.53 6.80 5.75
C VAL A 32 4.11 6.93 7.20
N LYS A 33 5.08 7.19 8.07
CA LYS A 33 4.87 7.45 9.51
C LYS A 33 3.72 8.44 9.74
N LYS A 34 2.82 8.11 10.67
CA LYS A 34 1.58 8.83 11.05
C LYS A 34 0.46 8.84 10.00
N GLN A 35 0.58 8.11 8.90
CA GLN A 35 -0.51 7.98 7.92
C GLN A 35 -1.40 6.75 8.16
N LEU A 36 -1.00 5.83 9.06
CA LEU A 36 -1.83 4.69 9.41
C LEU A 36 -2.70 4.94 10.64
N PRO A 37 -3.99 4.60 10.58
CA PRO A 37 -4.89 4.75 11.72
C PRO A 37 -4.61 3.66 12.75
N GLN A 38 -4.44 4.05 14.02
CA GLN A 38 -3.96 3.18 15.10
C GLN A 38 -4.85 1.94 15.36
N THR A 39 -6.11 1.98 14.95
CA THR A 39 -7.09 0.90 15.12
C THR A 39 -6.85 -0.29 14.18
N PHE A 40 -6.06 -0.12 13.10
CA PHE A 40 -5.94 -1.15 12.07
C PHE A 40 -4.82 -2.17 12.28
N LEU A 41 -3.90 -1.92 13.20
CA LEU A 41 -2.70 -2.73 13.46
C LEU A 41 -2.95 -4.19 13.90
N ARG A 42 -4.20 -4.65 14.02
CA ARG A 42 -4.57 -5.93 14.64
C ARG A 42 -5.46 -6.81 13.77
N ASN A 43 -5.00 -7.21 12.59
CA ASN A 43 -5.58 -8.38 11.91
C ASN A 43 -4.49 -9.38 11.50
N LYS A 44 -4.65 -10.67 11.83
CA LYS A 44 -3.62 -11.70 11.58
C LYS A 44 -3.31 -11.91 10.09
N GLN A 45 -4.24 -11.55 9.21
CA GLN A 45 -4.11 -11.65 7.75
C GLN A 45 -3.64 -10.35 7.09
N VAL A 46 -3.79 -9.21 7.77
CA VAL A 46 -3.46 -7.87 7.24
C VAL A 46 -2.53 -7.18 8.21
N ILE A 47 -1.25 -7.07 7.84
CA ILE A 47 -0.21 -6.49 8.69
C ILE A 47 0.08 -5.06 8.23
N PHE A 48 0.04 -4.13 9.18
CA PHE A 48 0.23 -2.70 8.94
C PHE A 48 1.65 -2.28 9.33
N TYR A 49 2.36 -1.61 8.42
CA TYR A 49 3.73 -1.14 8.60
C TYR A 49 3.82 0.38 8.39
N GLU A 50 4.25 1.08 9.41
CA GLU A 50 4.73 2.45 9.31
C GLU A 50 6.25 2.43 9.11
N SER A 51 6.68 2.16 7.87
CA SER A 51 8.09 1.94 7.57
C SER A 51 8.68 2.92 6.57
N LEU A 52 7.85 3.75 5.92
CA LEU A 52 8.31 4.66 4.89
C LEU A 52 8.53 6.08 5.44
N THR A 53 9.57 6.73 4.94
CA THR A 53 9.81 8.17 5.08
C THR A 53 9.49 8.87 3.76
N GLU A 54 8.83 10.03 3.83
CA GLU A 54 8.44 10.82 2.66
C GLU A 54 9.62 11.14 1.73
N ALA A 55 10.84 11.26 2.26
CA ALA A 55 12.03 11.67 1.53
C ALA A 55 12.56 10.61 0.54
N SER A 56 12.25 9.32 0.73
CA SER A 56 12.81 8.22 -0.08
C SER A 56 11.80 7.09 -0.33
N LEU A 57 10.53 7.47 -0.51
CA LEU A 57 9.39 6.59 -0.63
C LEU A 57 9.54 5.47 -1.67
N LEU A 58 10.12 5.76 -2.84
CA LEU A 58 10.36 4.76 -3.89
C LEU A 58 11.45 3.76 -3.51
N ALA A 59 12.59 4.25 -3.01
CA ALA A 59 13.72 3.40 -2.65
C ALA A 59 13.37 2.49 -1.46
N GLU A 60 12.75 3.07 -0.45
CA GLU A 60 12.28 2.33 0.73
C GLU A 60 11.14 1.38 0.38
N GLY A 61 10.21 1.77 -0.49
CA GLY A 61 9.14 0.89 -0.97
C GLY A 61 9.67 -0.32 -1.73
N LYS A 62 10.67 -0.13 -2.60
CA LYS A 62 11.36 -1.23 -3.30
C LYS A 62 12.10 -2.15 -2.33
N GLN A 63 12.82 -1.59 -1.36
CA GLN A 63 13.49 -2.38 -0.31
C GLN A 63 12.49 -3.16 0.54
N PHE A 64 11.35 -2.56 0.87
CA PHE A 64 10.28 -3.21 1.62
C PHE A 64 9.72 -4.40 0.84
N LEU A 65 9.38 -4.22 -0.44
CA LEU A 65 8.94 -5.30 -1.31
C LEU A 65 9.98 -6.43 -1.36
N ALA A 66 11.24 -6.13 -1.62
CA ALA A 66 12.29 -7.14 -1.69
C ALA A 66 12.45 -7.94 -0.39
N ARG A 67 12.30 -7.28 0.76
CA ARG A 67 12.43 -7.90 2.08
C ARG A 67 11.23 -8.77 2.46
N PHE A 68 10.03 -8.37 2.06
CA PHE A 68 8.79 -8.97 2.55
C PHE A 68 8.00 -9.76 1.49
N ALA A 69 8.34 -9.70 0.21
CA ALA A 69 7.60 -10.35 -0.88
C ALA A 69 7.40 -11.86 -0.69
N LYS A 70 8.28 -12.53 0.06
CA LYS A 70 8.13 -13.97 0.39
C LYS A 70 7.07 -14.26 1.46
N ASN A 71 6.68 -13.26 2.23
CA ASN A 71 5.81 -13.42 3.40
C ASN A 71 4.34 -13.02 3.13
N TYR A 72 4.11 -12.28 2.04
CA TYR A 72 2.81 -11.70 1.69
C TYR A 72 2.52 -11.95 0.21
N THR A 73 1.24 -12.15 -0.12
CA THR A 73 0.80 -12.31 -1.51
C THR A 73 0.44 -10.97 -2.15
N ALA A 74 0.10 -9.97 -1.33
CA ALA A 74 -0.22 -8.62 -1.78
C ALA A 74 0.33 -7.54 -0.83
N PHE A 75 0.65 -6.39 -1.41
CA PHE A 75 1.04 -5.18 -0.72
C PHE A 75 0.10 -4.04 -1.10
N VAL A 76 -0.34 -3.28 -0.11
CA VAL A 76 -1.15 -2.08 -0.29
C VAL A 76 -0.36 -0.90 0.28
N PHE A 77 0.22 -0.10 -0.59
CA PHE A 77 0.88 1.15 -0.23
C PHE A 77 -0.16 2.25 -0.10
N TYR A 78 -0.47 2.60 1.15
CA TYR A 78 -1.33 3.72 1.48
C TYR A 78 -0.46 4.98 1.62
N LEU A 79 -0.22 5.64 0.49
CA LEU A 79 0.69 6.75 0.30
C LEU A 79 0.02 7.87 -0.50
N ASP A 80 0.43 9.11 -0.27
CA ASP A 80 0.10 10.25 -1.13
C ASP A 80 1.29 10.48 -2.09
N CYS A 81 1.39 9.65 -3.15
CA CYS A 81 2.49 9.74 -4.13
C CYS A 81 2.00 10.01 -5.56
N SER A 82 2.93 10.42 -6.44
CA SER A 82 2.64 10.63 -7.86
C SER A 82 2.42 9.30 -8.60
N ALA A 83 1.72 9.36 -9.73
CA ALA A 83 1.46 8.21 -10.59
C ALA A 83 2.74 7.49 -11.02
N ASP A 84 3.82 8.24 -11.35
CA ASP A 84 5.11 7.66 -11.73
C ASP A 84 5.72 6.79 -10.64
N VAL A 85 5.60 7.22 -9.38
CA VAL A 85 6.12 6.46 -8.23
C VAL A 85 5.28 5.21 -8.00
N ALA A 86 3.97 5.33 -8.13
CA ALA A 86 3.06 4.20 -8.03
C ALA A 86 3.32 3.13 -9.10
N GLU A 87 3.50 3.53 -10.36
CA GLU A 87 3.80 2.60 -11.46
C GLU A 87 5.11 1.84 -11.20
N GLN A 88 6.16 2.53 -10.77
CA GLN A 88 7.42 1.88 -10.47
C GLN A 88 7.35 0.89 -9.31
N LEU A 89 6.54 1.17 -8.28
CA LEU A 89 6.30 0.23 -7.18
C LEU A 89 5.50 -0.99 -7.64
N ILE A 90 4.49 -0.77 -8.50
CA ILE A 90 3.69 -1.85 -9.09
C ILE A 90 4.57 -2.77 -9.95
N ASP A 91 5.42 -2.19 -10.79
CA ASP A 91 6.34 -2.95 -11.65
C ASP A 91 7.36 -3.74 -10.84
N SER A 92 7.89 -3.12 -9.77
CA SER A 92 8.78 -3.81 -8.82
C SER A 92 8.08 -4.98 -8.13
N GLY A 93 6.83 -4.81 -7.73
CA GLY A 93 6.01 -5.87 -7.14
C GLY A 93 5.77 -7.03 -8.10
N ARG A 94 5.39 -6.72 -9.35
CA ARG A 94 5.19 -7.73 -10.40
C ARG A 94 6.46 -8.55 -10.65
N SER A 95 7.61 -7.88 -10.71
CA SER A 95 8.91 -8.54 -10.87
C SER A 95 9.24 -9.49 -9.72
N LEU A 96 8.68 -9.25 -8.53
CA LEU A 96 8.83 -10.10 -7.34
C LEU A 96 7.69 -11.13 -7.19
N GLY A 97 6.73 -11.18 -8.12
CA GLY A 97 5.60 -12.11 -8.10
C GLY A 97 4.50 -11.75 -7.10
N VAL A 98 4.45 -10.51 -6.61
CA VAL A 98 3.46 -10.05 -5.62
C VAL A 98 2.54 -8.99 -6.21
N ARG A 99 1.28 -8.97 -5.75
CA ARG A 99 0.34 -7.92 -6.14
C ARG A 99 0.64 -6.65 -5.36
N VAL A 100 0.60 -5.50 -6.04
CA VAL A 100 0.83 -4.20 -5.42
C VAL A 100 -0.31 -3.26 -5.79
N THR A 101 -0.99 -2.74 -4.77
CA THR A 101 -1.89 -1.57 -4.87
C THR A 101 -1.15 -0.38 -4.28
N VAL A 102 -1.24 0.78 -4.94
CA VAL A 102 -0.71 2.04 -4.41
C VAL A 102 -1.83 3.07 -4.49
N THR A 103 -2.08 3.80 -3.41
CA THR A 103 -2.95 4.98 -3.46
C THR A 103 -2.17 6.14 -4.09
N VAL A 104 -2.80 6.87 -5.00
CA VAL A 104 -2.20 8.06 -5.62
C VAL A 104 -3.11 9.24 -5.37
N THR A 105 -2.53 10.39 -5.12
CA THR A 105 -3.27 11.64 -5.08
C THR A 105 -3.42 12.10 -6.53
N GLU A 106 -4.50 11.70 -7.21
CA GLU A 106 -4.88 12.40 -8.44
C GLU A 106 -5.19 13.85 -8.06
N LYS A 107 -4.37 14.78 -8.55
CA LYS A 107 -4.75 16.18 -8.60
C LYS A 107 -6.00 16.21 -9.49
N ALA A 108 -7.15 16.51 -8.90
CA ALA A 108 -8.35 16.85 -9.64
C ALA A 108 -7.96 17.84 -10.75
N ALA A 109 -8.13 17.40 -12.01
CA ALA A 109 -8.06 18.26 -13.18
C ALA A 109 -9.33 19.08 -13.28
#